data_AF-A0A7I7W3C7-F1
#
_entry.id   AF-A0A7I7W3C7-F1
#
_cell.length_a   1.000
_cell.length_b   1.000
_cell.length_c   1.000
_cell.angle_alpha   90.00
_cell.angle_beta   90.00
_cell.angle_gamma   90.00
#
_symmetry.space_group_name_H-M   'P 1'
#
loop_
_entity.id
_entity.type
_entity.pdbx_description
1 polymer ?
#
loop_
_entity_poly.entity_id
_entity_poly.type
_entity_poly.pdbx_seq_one_letter_code
_entity_poly.pdbx_strand_id
1 'polypeptide(L)'
;MSTGWRHLADAVMGNVAAPVGAVVVEEWGDALTPQAFRLFYGPTHTVELEHGQTVEVITRGAQSANGGIEESGILVYGGSDDAMPPDAARKLAAALIAAADEVDRFAGTESA
;
A
#
# COMPACT_ATOMS: atom_id res chain seq x y z
N MET A 1 0.31 -6.49 -37.23
CA MET A 1 -0.82 -5.61 -36.83
C MET A 1 -1.10 -5.85 -35.36
N SER A 2 -0.59 -5.03 -34.43
CA SER A 2 -0.79 -5.28 -32.98
C SER A 2 -0.57 -4.06 -32.06
N THR A 3 -0.50 -2.85 -32.60
CA THR A 3 -0.12 -1.67 -31.79
C THR A 3 -1.34 -0.91 -31.25
N GLY A 4 -2.48 -0.98 -31.94
CA GLY A 4 -3.66 -0.17 -31.60
C GLY A 4 -4.34 -0.55 -30.28
N TRP A 5 -4.32 -1.83 -29.90
CA TRP A 5 -5.02 -2.31 -28.70
C TRP A 5 -4.22 -2.07 -27.40
N ARG A 6 -2.89 -2.08 -27.45
CA ARG A 6 -2.03 -1.65 -26.33
C ARG A 6 -2.26 -0.17 -25.99
N HIS A 7 -2.29 0.70 -27.00
CA HIS A 7 -2.57 2.13 -26.79
C HIS A 7 -3.97 2.40 -26.22
N LEU A 8 -4.96 1.57 -26.53
CA LEU A 8 -6.30 1.67 -25.94
C LEU A 8 -6.35 1.15 -24.50
N ALA A 9 -5.68 0.05 -24.19
CA ALA A 9 -5.57 -0.47 -22.82
C ALA A 9 -4.86 0.55 -21.92
N ASP A 10 -3.74 1.13 -22.37
CA ASP A 10 -3.00 2.17 -21.64
C ASP A 10 -3.84 3.45 -21.47
N ALA A 11 -4.61 3.85 -22.49
CA ALA A 11 -5.48 5.03 -22.41
C ALA A 11 -6.69 4.83 -21.47
N VAL A 12 -7.21 3.60 -21.36
CA VAL A 12 -8.34 3.30 -20.47
C VAL A 12 -7.85 3.12 -19.03
N MET A 13 -6.74 2.42 -18.80
CA MET A 13 -6.19 2.20 -17.46
C MET A 13 -5.45 3.43 -16.91
N GLY A 14 -4.90 4.28 -17.76
CA GLY A 14 -4.33 5.57 -17.36
C GLY A 14 -5.34 6.54 -16.75
N ASN A 15 -6.64 6.33 -17.00
CA ASN A 15 -7.72 7.14 -16.42
C ASN A 15 -8.22 6.63 -15.06
N VAL A 16 -7.74 5.48 -14.58
CA VAL A 16 -8.10 4.97 -13.25
C VAL A 16 -7.32 5.76 -12.21
N ALA A 17 -8.05 6.54 -11.39
CA ALA A 17 -7.46 7.36 -10.34
C ALA A 17 -6.72 6.48 -9.31
N ALA A 18 -5.62 7.01 -8.79
CA ALA A 18 -4.91 6.39 -7.68
C ALA A 18 -5.83 6.33 -6.44
N PRO A 19 -5.72 5.28 -5.61
CA PRO A 19 -6.44 5.22 -4.35
C PRO A 19 -6.07 6.41 -3.46
N VAL A 20 -7.07 7.00 -2.78
CA VAL A 20 -6.85 8.13 -1.88
C VAL A 20 -5.90 7.71 -0.75
N GLY A 21 -4.80 8.44 -0.57
CA GLY A 21 -3.79 8.14 0.45
C GLY A 21 -2.64 7.25 -0.03
N ALA A 22 -2.69 6.73 -1.26
CA ALA A 22 -1.53 6.12 -1.89
C ALA A 22 -0.43 7.18 -2.12
N VAL A 23 0.79 6.88 -1.67
CA VAL A 23 1.99 7.69 -1.87
C VAL A 23 2.80 7.16 -3.05
N VAL A 24 2.81 5.84 -3.25
CA VAL A 24 3.44 5.17 -4.38
C VAL A 24 2.41 4.31 -5.08
N VAL A 25 2.40 4.36 -6.41
CA VAL A 25 1.55 3.52 -7.25
C VAL A 25 2.44 2.92 -8.32
N GLU A 26 2.50 1.59 -8.37
CA GLU A 26 3.27 0.86 -9.37
C GLU A 26 2.56 0.85 -10.72
N GLU A 27 3.30 0.47 -11.76
CA GLU A 27 2.74 0.23 -13.09
C GLU A 27 1.74 -0.94 -13.07
N TRP A 28 0.85 -0.96 -14.07
CA TRP A 28 -0.12 -2.04 -14.23
C TRP A 28 0.57 -3.37 -14.58
N GLY A 29 0.42 -4.37 -13.71
CA GLY A 29 0.65 -5.78 -14.02
C GLY A 29 -0.50 -6.34 -14.85
N ASP A 30 -0.19 -7.29 -15.74
CA ASP A 30 -1.16 -7.97 -16.60
C ASP A 30 -2.10 -7.04 -17.40
N ALA A 31 -1.59 -5.84 -17.72
CA ALA A 31 -2.22 -4.70 -18.40
C ALA A 31 -3.08 -5.04 -19.63
N LEU A 32 -2.86 -6.20 -20.24
CA LEU A 32 -3.52 -6.63 -21.47
C LEU A 32 -4.58 -7.71 -21.25
N THR A 33 -4.94 -7.95 -19.99
CA THR A 33 -5.90 -8.97 -19.57
C THR A 33 -6.98 -8.35 -18.68
N PRO A 34 -8.15 -9.01 -18.55
CA PRO A 34 -9.15 -8.60 -17.56
C PRO A 34 -8.67 -8.71 -16.10
N GLN A 35 -7.51 -9.34 -15.86
CA GLN A 35 -6.88 -9.49 -14.56
C GLN A 35 -5.89 -8.36 -14.26
N ALA A 36 -5.87 -7.29 -15.07
CA ALA A 36 -4.96 -6.16 -14.86
C ALA A 36 -5.14 -5.55 -13.46
N PHE A 37 -4.03 -5.49 -12.74
CA PHE A 37 -3.95 -4.94 -11.40
C PHE A 37 -2.71 -4.06 -11.26
N ARG A 38 -2.69 -3.16 -10.30
CA ARG A 38 -1.47 -2.44 -9.89
C ARG A 38 -1.37 -2.42 -8.39
N LEU A 39 -0.15 -2.39 -7.90
CA LEU A 39 0.13 -2.25 -6.48
C LEU A 39 0.21 -0.78 -6.11
N PHE A 40 -0.19 -0.48 -4.89
CA PHE A 40 0.00 0.83 -4.31
C PHE A 40 0.43 0.71 -2.85
N TYR A 41 1.12 1.74 -2.38
CA TYR A 41 1.64 1.84 -1.02
C TYR A 41 1.25 3.19 -0.44
N GLY A 42 0.87 3.18 0.83
CA GLY A 42 0.65 4.39 1.61
C GLY A 42 1.94 4.92 2.24
N PRO A 43 1.83 5.82 3.22
CA PRO A 43 2.97 6.32 3.97
C PRO A 43 3.76 5.21 4.66
N THR A 44 5.07 5.45 4.81
CA THR A 44 5.94 4.61 5.64
C THR A 44 6.07 5.23 7.02
N HIS A 45 5.73 4.46 8.05
CA HIS A 45 5.94 4.82 9.45
C HIS A 45 7.19 4.09 9.97
N THR A 46 8.28 4.83 10.17
CA THR A 46 9.54 4.28 10.67
C THR A 46 9.63 4.45 12.19
N VAL A 47 9.92 3.36 12.90
CA VAL A 47 10.18 3.34 14.33
C VAL A 47 11.62 2.90 14.57
N GLU A 48 12.41 3.82 15.12
CA GLU A 48 13.76 3.53 15.59
C GLU A 48 13.72 2.61 16.82
N LEU A 49 14.52 1.56 16.76
CA LEU A 49 14.85 0.69 17.89
C LEU A 49 16.23 1.10 18.45
N GLU A 50 16.83 0.25 19.27
CA GLU A 50 18.20 0.45 19.73
C GLU A 50 19.21 0.09 18.64
N HIS A 51 20.45 0.58 18.81
CA HIS A 51 21.59 0.25 17.94
C HIS A 51 21.38 0.56 16.43
N GLY A 52 20.50 1.51 16.10
CA GLY A 52 20.23 1.94 14.73
C GLY A 52 19.41 0.95 13.91
N GLN A 53 18.76 -0.02 14.57
CA GLN A 53 17.78 -0.90 13.92
C GLN A 53 16.44 -0.17 13.81
N THR A 54 15.67 -0.49 12.78
CA THR A 54 14.36 0.12 12.55
C THR A 54 13.30 -0.93 12.28
N VAL A 55 12.06 -0.57 12.58
CA VAL A 55 10.87 -1.24 12.08
C VAL A 55 10.12 -0.26 11.20
N GLU A 56 9.76 -0.69 10.00
CA GLU A 56 8.95 0.07 9.06
C GLU A 56 7.56 -0.55 8.97
N VAL A 57 6.53 0.28 9.13
CA VAL A 57 5.14 -0.10 8.93
C VAL A 57 4.63 0.59 7.68
N ILE A 58 4.17 -0.19 6.70
CA ILE A 58 3.77 0.31 5.38
C ILE A 58 2.42 -0.30 5.02
N THR A 59 1.45 0.52 4.62
CA THR A 59 0.22 -0.02 4.04
C THR A 59 0.43 -0.36 2.57
N ARG A 60 -0.09 -1.49 2.12
CA ARG A 60 -0.06 -1.92 0.72
C ARG A 60 -1.45 -2.37 0.29
N GLY A 61 -1.80 -2.12 -0.97
CA GLY A 61 -2.95 -2.76 -1.59
C GLY A 61 -2.77 -3.03 -3.08
N ALA A 62 -3.79 -3.66 -3.65
CA ALA A 62 -3.93 -3.94 -5.08
C ALA A 62 -5.20 -3.29 -5.61
N GLN A 63 -5.07 -2.53 -6.69
CA GLN A 63 -6.19 -1.92 -7.40
C GLN A 63 -6.37 -2.58 -8.75
N SER A 64 -7.60 -2.95 -9.11
CA SER A 64 -7.91 -3.52 -10.41
C SER A 64 -8.31 -2.45 -11.42
N ALA A 65 -8.33 -2.82 -12.71
CA ALA A 65 -8.59 -1.88 -13.81
C ALA A 65 -9.98 -1.23 -13.80
N ASN A 66 -10.93 -1.73 -12.99
CA ASN A 66 -12.23 -1.09 -12.78
C ASN A 66 -12.20 -0.03 -11.65
N GLY A 67 -11.05 0.18 -11.01
CA GLY A 67 -10.84 1.14 -9.93
C GLY A 67 -11.06 0.57 -8.52
N GLY A 68 -11.56 -0.66 -8.39
CA GLY A 68 -11.78 -1.32 -7.11
C GLY A 68 -10.47 -1.75 -6.43
N ILE A 69 -10.53 -1.81 -5.10
CA ILE A 69 -9.44 -2.34 -4.27
C ILE A 69 -9.76 -3.80 -3.97
N GLU A 70 -8.88 -4.71 -4.39
CA GLU A 70 -9.10 -6.16 -4.23
C GLU A 70 -8.43 -6.71 -2.96
N GLU A 71 -7.30 -6.12 -2.59
CA GLU A 71 -6.55 -6.48 -1.38
C GLU A 71 -5.95 -5.22 -0.75
N SER A 72 -5.95 -5.15 0.58
CA SER A 72 -5.26 -4.11 1.34
C SER A 72 -4.83 -4.62 2.70
N GLY A 73 -3.65 -4.22 3.16
CA GLY A 73 -3.13 -4.65 4.45
C GLY A 73 -1.89 -3.88 4.88
N ILE A 74 -1.31 -4.32 5.99
CA ILE A 74 -0.15 -3.70 6.62
C ILE A 74 1.04 -4.64 6.51
N LEU A 75 2.15 -4.12 6.00
CA LEU A 75 3.45 -4.75 5.97
C LEU A 75 4.29 -4.20 7.11
N VAL A 76 5.01 -5.10 7.80
CA VAL A 76 5.95 -4.74 8.86
C VAL A 76 7.31 -5.32 8.48
N TYR A 77 8.29 -4.43 8.26
CA TYR A 77 9.64 -4.79 7.86
C TYR A 77 10.66 -4.38 8.92
N GLY A 78 11.80 -5.07 8.93
CA GLY A 78 12.87 -4.82 9.89
C GLY A 78 12.58 -5.46 11.25
N GLY A 79 13.19 -4.91 12.29
CA GLY A 79 13.16 -5.46 13.65
C GLY A 79 14.54 -5.74 14.23
N SER A 80 14.52 -6.41 15.39
CA SER A 80 15.70 -6.84 16.11
C SER A 80 15.45 -8.19 16.76
N ASP A 81 16.51 -8.98 16.90
CA ASP A 81 16.50 -10.19 17.73
C ASP A 81 16.54 -9.84 19.23
N ASP A 82 16.90 -8.59 19.57
CA ASP A 82 16.90 -8.09 20.93
C ASP A 82 15.49 -7.71 21.42
N ALA A 83 15.35 -7.66 22.75
CA ALA A 83 14.10 -7.23 23.37
C ALA A 83 13.78 -5.78 23.01
N MET A 84 12.59 -5.55 22.45
CA MET A 84 12.13 -4.20 22.12
C MET A 84 11.90 -3.37 23.40
N PRO A 85 12.48 -2.16 23.49
CA PRO A 85 12.23 -1.27 24.61
C PRO A 85 10.74 -0.89 24.70
N PRO A 86 10.18 -0.69 25.90
CA PRO A 86 8.76 -0.33 26.07
C PRO A 86 8.32 0.91 25.29
N ASP A 87 9.20 1.91 25.17
CA ASP A 87 8.89 3.15 24.43
C ASP A 87 8.85 2.92 22.92
N ALA A 88 9.74 2.09 22.39
CA ALA A 88 9.69 1.67 20.98
C ALA A 88 8.44 0.83 20.70
N ALA A 89 8.06 -0.05 21.63
CA ALA A 89 6.83 -0.85 21.50
C ALA A 89 5.57 0.01 21.43
N ARG A 90 5.49 1.08 22.26
CA ARG A 90 4.36 2.03 22.19
C ARG A 90 4.34 2.81 20.87
N LYS A 91 5.50 3.22 20.35
CA LYS A 91 5.60 3.89 19.05
C LYS A 91 5.18 2.95 17.91
N LEU A 92 5.61 1.69 17.94
CA LEU A 92 5.19 0.69 16.97
C LEU A 92 3.69 0.44 17.04
N ALA A 93 3.11 0.34 18.23
CA ALA A 93 1.65 0.23 18.39
C ALA A 93 0.92 1.42 17.76
N ALA A 94 1.40 2.65 17.99
CA ALA A 94 0.81 3.84 17.38
C ALA A 94 0.93 3.85 15.84
N ALA A 95 2.09 3.43 15.30
CA ALA A 95 2.30 3.30 13.86
C ALA A 95 1.37 2.25 13.23
N LEU A 96 1.16 1.12 13.89
CA LEU A 96 0.23 0.07 13.45
C LEU A 96 -1.23 0.55 13.45
N ILE A 97 -1.63 1.32 14.46
CA ILE A 97 -2.98 1.93 14.51
C ILE A 97 -3.15 2.91 13.35
N ALA A 98 -2.20 3.82 13.14
CA ALA A 98 -2.26 4.77 12.03
C ALA A 98 -2.34 4.08 10.66
N ALA A 99 -1.56 2.99 10.47
CA ALA A 99 -1.61 2.19 9.26
C ALA A 99 -2.93 1.43 9.10
N ALA A 100 -3.58 1.00 10.18
CA ALA A 100 -4.91 0.40 10.14
C ALA A 100 -5.96 1.42 9.70
N ASP A 101 -5.94 2.63 10.28
CA ASP A 101 -6.82 3.73 9.90
C ASP A 101 -6.62 4.16 8.42
N GLU A 102 -5.41 4.01 7.88
CA GLU A 102 -5.10 4.19 6.46
C GLU A 102 -5.75 3.10 5.59
N VAL A 103 -5.65 1.83 5.98
CA VAL A 103 -6.26 0.71 5.25
C VAL A 103 -7.78 0.82 5.25
N ASP A 104 -8.39 1.18 6.38
CA ASP A 104 -9.85 1.35 6.48
C ASP A 104 -10.36 2.43 5.53
N ARG A 105 -9.57 3.51 5.34
CA ARG A 105 -9.87 4.56 4.36
C ARG A 105 -9.79 4.06 2.92
N PHE A 106 -8.89 3.14 2.59
CA PHE A 106 -8.84 2.55 1.25
C PHE A 106 -10.07 1.69 0.95
N ALA A 107 -10.58 0.99 1.96
CA ALA A 107 -11.79 0.16 1.84
C ALA A 107 -13.10 0.98 1.82
N GLY A 108 -13.03 2.30 2.05
CA GLY A 108 -14.21 3.17 2.15
C GLY A 108 -15.03 2.95 3.43
N THR A 109 -14.46 2.26 4.43
CA THR A 109 -15.04 2.09 5.76
C THR A 109 -14.61 3.27 6.64
N GLU A 110 -15.32 4.39 6.55
CA GLU A 110 -15.31 5.36 7.65
C GLU A 110 -15.99 4.71 8.86
N SER A 111 -15.21 4.40 9.91
CA SER A 111 -15.76 4.12 11.23
C SER A 111 -16.26 5.45 11.81
N ALA A 112 -17.59 5.60 11.87
CA ALA A 112 -18.29 6.70 12.52
C ALA A 112 -18.15 6.68 14.05
#